data_AF-A0AAU5I1L2-F1
#
_entry.id   AF-A0AAU5I1L2-F1
#
_cell.length_a   1.000
_cell.length_b   1.000
_cell.length_c   1.000
_cell.angle_alpha   90.00
_cell.angle_beta   90.00
_cell.angle_gamma   90.00
#
_symmetry.space_group_name_H-M   'P 1'
#
loop_
_entity.id
_entity.type
_entity.pdbx_description
1 polymer ?
#
loop_
_entity_poly.entity_id
_entity_poly.type
_entity_poly.pdbx_seq_one_letter_code
_entity_poly.pdbx_strand_id
1 'polypeptide(L)'
;MSANSPEPMGQLDVIIVKAGRTKIRYTADLLFDDGTRLAVRAPWAGDGVRDFGFVRFEHGDIFTEYYWRDRWYSLKEVRHHTGELKGWYCDITRPATLSGTELVVEDLDLDLWISADGTDVRRLDEDEFEESGLAGSDPAAAAAAVAALDELERLAREGGFDALVA
;
A
#
# COMPACT_ATOMS: atom_id res chain seq x y z
N MET A 1 9.50 -9.27 24.84
CA MET A 1 8.30 -10.01 24.39
C MET A 1 8.33 -9.97 22.88
N SER A 2 8.88 -11.00 22.24
CA SER A 2 9.01 -11.04 20.79
C SER A 2 7.65 -11.34 20.18
N ALA A 3 7.13 -10.43 19.37
CA ALA A 3 5.93 -10.67 18.58
C ALA A 3 6.25 -11.81 17.59
N ASN A 4 5.49 -12.90 17.67
CA ASN A 4 5.53 -13.98 16.67
C ASN A 4 5.16 -13.36 15.32
N SER A 5 6.16 -13.08 14.49
CA SER A 5 5.89 -12.92 13.06
C SER A 5 5.37 -14.26 12.56
N PRO A 6 4.23 -14.30 11.85
CA PRO A 6 3.79 -15.54 11.20
C PRO A 6 4.92 -16.05 10.31
N GLU A 7 5.21 -17.36 10.37
CA GLU A 7 6.16 -17.97 9.45
C GLU A 7 5.62 -17.89 8.01
N PRO A 8 6.47 -17.63 7.00
CA PRO A 8 6.02 -17.50 5.62
C PRO A 8 5.26 -18.74 5.15
N MET A 9 4.06 -18.53 4.62
CA MET A 9 3.22 -19.59 4.04
C MET A 9 3.62 -19.92 2.59
N GLY A 10 4.56 -19.17 2.02
CA GLY A 10 5.03 -19.26 0.64
C GLY A 10 5.58 -17.91 0.18
N GLN A 11 5.96 -17.82 -1.09
CA GLN A 11 6.38 -16.56 -1.72
C GLN A 11 5.44 -16.20 -2.86
N LEU A 12 5.18 -14.89 -3.02
CA LEU A 12 4.41 -14.31 -4.11
C LEU A 12 5.27 -13.29 -4.86
N ASP A 13 4.99 -13.13 -6.15
CA ASP A 13 5.47 -11.99 -6.91
C ASP A 13 4.40 -10.90 -6.86
N VAL A 14 4.70 -9.80 -6.16
CA VAL A 14 3.87 -8.60 -6.13
C VAL A 14 4.16 -7.79 -7.38
N ILE A 15 3.11 -7.45 -8.12
CA ILE A 15 3.17 -6.77 -9.41
C ILE A 15 2.27 -5.55 -9.35
N ILE A 16 2.88 -4.37 -9.26
CA ILE A 16 2.15 -3.10 -9.30
C ILE A 16 2.09 -2.63 -10.74
N VAL A 17 0.88 -2.43 -11.24
CA VAL A 17 0.61 -1.93 -12.59
C VAL A 17 -0.02 -0.53 -12.52
N LYS A 18 0.26 0.32 -13.51
CA LYS A 18 -0.40 1.62 -13.70
C LYS A 18 -0.69 1.80 -15.18
N ALA A 19 -1.95 2.10 -15.51
CA ALA A 19 -2.42 2.27 -16.89
C ALA A 19 -1.95 1.16 -17.85
N GLY A 20 -2.06 -0.11 -17.41
CA GLY A 20 -1.70 -1.29 -18.19
C GLY A 20 -0.19 -1.57 -18.33
N ARG A 21 0.68 -0.86 -17.60
CA ARG A 21 2.13 -1.10 -17.58
C ARG A 21 2.58 -1.51 -16.19
N THR A 22 3.48 -2.49 -16.09
CA THR A 22 4.14 -2.84 -14.82
C THR A 22 5.07 -1.70 -14.39
N LYS A 23 4.80 -1.10 -13.21
CA LYS A 23 5.70 -0.14 -12.55
C LYS A 23 6.85 -0.87 -11.86
N ILE A 24 6.51 -1.89 -11.08
CA ILE A 24 7.48 -2.65 -10.29
C ILE A 24 6.98 -4.08 -10.10
N ARG A 25 7.92 -5.03 -10.04
CA ARG A 25 7.70 -6.41 -9.65
C ARG A 25 8.76 -6.82 -8.63
N TYR A 26 8.35 -7.46 -7.54
CA TYR A 26 9.26 -7.97 -6.51
C TYR A 26 8.67 -9.18 -5.79
N THR A 27 9.55 -10.03 -5.28
CA THR A 27 9.16 -11.21 -4.50
C THR A 27 8.93 -10.82 -3.04
N ALA A 28 7.84 -11.31 -2.45
CA ALA A 28 7.46 -11.07 -1.07
C ALA A 28 7.06 -12.38 -0.38
N ASP A 29 7.30 -12.45 0.92
CA ASP A 29 6.88 -13.58 1.75
C ASP A 29 5.39 -13.43 2.11
N LEU A 30 4.58 -14.45 1.80
CA LEU A 30 3.16 -14.48 2.17
C LEU A 30 3.02 -14.72 3.67
N LEU A 31 2.38 -13.78 4.38
CA LEU A 31 2.12 -13.89 5.81
C LEU A 31 0.77 -14.54 6.11
N PHE A 32 -0.28 -14.12 5.39
CA PHE A 32 -1.61 -14.72 5.46
C PHE A 32 -2.45 -14.38 4.22
N ASP A 33 -3.49 -15.18 4.00
CA ASP A 33 -4.57 -14.90 3.06
C ASP A 33 -5.88 -15.48 3.63
N ASP A 34 -6.86 -14.61 3.92
CA ASP A 34 -8.17 -15.02 4.43
C ASP A 34 -9.25 -15.12 3.35
N GLY A 35 -8.87 -14.98 2.08
CA GLY A 35 -9.76 -14.96 0.92
C GLY A 35 -10.32 -13.57 0.59
N THR A 36 -10.28 -12.61 1.52
CA THR A 36 -10.68 -11.21 1.31
C THR A 36 -9.48 -10.28 1.37
N ARG A 37 -8.70 -10.39 2.45
CA ARG A 37 -7.46 -9.68 2.73
C ARG A 37 -6.30 -10.68 2.68
N LEU A 38 -5.19 -10.23 2.13
CA LEU A 38 -3.92 -10.93 2.21
C LEU A 38 -2.84 -9.96 2.68
N ALA A 39 -1.82 -10.49 3.35
CA ALA A 39 -0.65 -9.70 3.72
C ALA A 39 0.64 -10.38 3.31
N VAL A 40 1.57 -9.57 2.82
CA VAL A 40 2.91 -9.99 2.43
C VAL A 40 3.96 -9.15 3.15
N ARG A 41 5.19 -9.64 3.16
CA ARG A 41 6.34 -8.90 3.68
C ARG A 41 7.48 -8.92 2.69
N ALA A 42 8.03 -7.75 2.41
CA ALA A 42 9.21 -7.60 1.57
C ALA A 42 10.10 -6.46 2.08
N PRO A 43 11.41 -6.50 1.81
CA PRO A 43 12.24 -5.30 1.87
C PRO A 43 11.74 -4.26 0.87
N TRP A 44 12.05 -2.98 1.12
CA TRP A 44 11.84 -1.89 0.16
C TRP A 44 12.37 -2.30 -1.23
N ALA A 45 11.45 -2.32 -2.20
CA ALA A 45 11.71 -2.83 -3.54
C ALA A 45 12.15 -1.76 -4.55
N GLY A 46 12.02 -0.47 -4.20
CA GLY A 46 12.35 0.62 -5.12
C GLY A 46 13.86 0.80 -5.33
N ASP A 47 14.20 1.41 -6.47
CA ASP A 47 15.59 1.69 -6.82
C ASP A 47 16.14 2.84 -5.97
N GLY A 48 17.03 2.50 -5.03
CA GLY A 48 17.69 3.47 -4.17
C GLY A 48 16.78 4.08 -3.11
N VAL A 49 17.06 5.33 -2.76
CA VAL A 49 16.31 6.05 -1.71
C VAL A 49 15.20 6.88 -2.35
N ARG A 50 13.96 6.68 -1.89
CA ARG A 50 12.85 7.61 -2.16
C ARG A 50 12.72 8.56 -0.97
N ASP A 51 12.92 9.85 -1.20
CA ASP A 51 12.84 10.90 -0.19
C ASP A 51 11.66 11.82 -0.47
N PHE A 52 10.69 11.83 0.43
CA PHE A 52 9.50 12.71 0.35
C PHE A 52 9.67 14.01 1.13
N GLY A 53 10.83 14.23 1.77
CA GLY A 53 11.10 15.34 2.67
C GLY A 53 10.55 15.16 4.09
N PHE A 54 9.55 14.31 4.28
CA PHE A 54 8.98 13.96 5.59
C PHE A 54 9.21 12.50 6.01
N VAL A 55 9.54 11.64 5.06
CA VAL A 55 9.96 10.25 5.28
C VAL A 55 10.89 9.83 4.15
N ARG A 56 11.80 8.89 4.46
CA ARG A 56 12.69 8.26 3.47
C ARG A 56 12.47 6.76 3.47
N PHE A 57 12.28 6.20 2.28
CA PHE A 57 12.30 4.76 2.04
C PHE A 57 13.67 4.38 1.53
N GLU A 58 14.31 3.45 2.23
CA GLU A 58 15.73 3.16 2.07
C GLU A 58 15.95 1.65 2.01
N HIS A 59 17.09 1.26 1.43
CA HIS A 59 17.48 -0.14 1.38
C HIS A 59 17.52 -0.76 2.79
N GLY A 60 16.80 -1.87 2.95
CA GLY A 60 16.70 -2.60 4.21
C GLY A 60 15.48 -2.23 5.06
N ASP A 61 14.75 -1.16 4.72
CA ASP A 61 13.40 -0.97 5.27
C ASP A 61 12.54 -2.18 4.92
N ILE A 62 11.66 -2.55 5.85
CA ILE A 62 10.77 -3.71 5.72
C ILE A 62 9.33 -3.19 5.65
N PHE A 63 8.64 -3.64 4.61
CA PHE A 63 7.26 -3.31 4.33
C PHE A 63 6.41 -4.54 4.68
N THR A 64 5.44 -4.37 5.58
CA THR A 64 4.34 -5.34 5.72
C THR A 64 3.14 -4.75 5.00
N GLU A 65 2.71 -5.41 3.94
CA GLU A 65 1.78 -4.85 2.97
C GLU A 65 0.47 -5.64 3.01
N TYR A 66 -0.64 -4.93 3.05
CA TYR A 66 -1.98 -5.47 3.15
C TYR A 66 -2.75 -5.12 1.87
N TYR A 67 -3.32 -6.14 1.24
CA TYR A 67 -4.05 -6.02 -0.01
C TYR A 67 -5.45 -6.61 0.16
N TRP A 68 -6.44 -5.96 -0.44
CA TRP A 68 -7.85 -6.38 -0.40
C TRP A 68 -8.37 -6.72 -1.77
N ARG A 69 -9.20 -7.77 -1.85
CA ARG A 69 -9.94 -8.17 -3.06
C ARG A 69 -11.27 -7.44 -3.20
N ASP A 70 -11.68 -6.69 -2.18
CA ASP A 70 -12.94 -5.98 -2.07
C ASP A 70 -12.80 -4.49 -1.72
N ARG A 71 -11.56 -3.97 -1.61
CA ARG A 71 -11.30 -2.55 -1.32
C ARG A 71 -10.37 -1.92 -2.36
N TRP A 72 -10.45 -0.61 -2.44
CA TRP A 72 -9.77 0.22 -3.44
C TRP A 72 -8.49 0.87 -2.90
N TYR A 73 -7.79 0.15 -2.02
CA TYR A 73 -6.53 0.61 -1.47
C TYR A 73 -5.67 -0.57 -0.99
N SER A 74 -4.38 -0.33 -0.85
CA SER A 74 -3.44 -1.17 -0.13
C SER A 74 -2.80 -0.37 1.01
N LEU A 75 -2.44 -1.03 2.11
CA LEU A 75 -1.78 -0.39 3.25
C LEU A 75 -0.39 -1.00 3.42
N LYS A 76 0.63 -0.17 3.66
CA LYS A 76 2.00 -0.61 3.83
C LYS A 76 2.55 -0.08 5.15
N GLU A 77 2.73 -0.97 6.12
CA GLU A 77 3.45 -0.67 7.35
C GLU A 77 4.93 -0.54 7.02
N VAL A 78 5.48 0.67 7.13
CA VAL A 78 6.88 0.95 6.79
C VAL A 78 7.72 0.92 8.05
N ARG A 79 8.62 -0.05 8.17
CA ARG A 79 9.57 -0.15 9.27
C ARG A 79 11.00 0.03 8.79
N HIS A 80 11.79 0.73 9.60
CA HIS A 80 13.23 0.75 9.45
C HIS A 80 13.82 -0.66 9.61
N HIS A 81 15.03 -0.90 9.09
CA HIS A 81 15.70 -2.20 9.19
C HIS A 81 15.93 -2.68 10.64
N THR A 82 15.86 -1.78 11.63
CA THR A 82 15.93 -2.10 13.07
C THR A 82 14.58 -2.42 13.71
N GLY A 83 13.48 -2.31 12.95
CA GLY A 83 12.11 -2.59 13.38
C GLY A 83 11.30 -1.38 13.85
N GLU A 84 11.90 -0.18 13.91
CA GLU A 84 11.20 1.06 14.26
C GLU A 84 10.16 1.41 13.19
N LEU A 85 8.93 1.75 13.61
CA LEU A 85 7.88 2.18 12.69
C LEU A 85 8.19 3.59 12.18
N LYS A 86 8.24 3.76 10.85
CA LYS A 86 8.31 5.07 10.20
C LYS A 86 6.91 5.66 9.99
N GLY A 87 5.95 4.80 9.64
CA GLY A 87 4.56 5.18 9.39
C GLY A 87 3.87 4.21 8.44
N TRP A 88 2.80 4.69 7.82
CA TRP A 88 1.98 3.94 6.88
C TRP A 88 1.91 4.67 5.55
N TYR A 89 2.21 3.94 4.47
CA TYR A 89 1.99 4.39 3.10
C TYR A 89 0.79 3.64 2.53
N CYS A 90 -0.21 4.35 2.06
CA CYS A 90 -1.45 3.78 1.56
C CYS A 90 -1.60 4.12 0.08
N ASP A 91 -1.55 3.13 -0.80
CA ASP A 91 -1.84 3.35 -2.22
C ASP A 91 -3.33 3.23 -2.44
N ILE A 92 -3.91 4.13 -3.23
CA ILE A 92 -5.24 3.93 -3.80
C ILE A 92 -5.10 3.07 -5.05
N THR A 93 -5.81 1.95 -5.04
CA THR A 93 -5.63 0.89 -6.04
C THR A 93 -6.97 0.33 -6.49
N ARG A 94 -6.98 -0.44 -7.58
CA ARG A 94 -8.06 -1.42 -7.76
C ARG A 94 -7.94 -2.55 -6.75
N PRO A 95 -9.04 -3.30 -6.51
CA PRO A 95 -8.97 -4.52 -5.73
C PRO A 95 -7.94 -5.50 -6.29
N ALA A 96 -7.13 -6.06 -5.40
CA ALA A 96 -6.04 -6.95 -5.74
C ALA A 96 -6.53 -8.26 -6.36
N THR A 97 -5.76 -8.79 -7.31
CA THR A 97 -6.03 -10.09 -7.92
C THR A 97 -4.84 -11.02 -7.67
N LEU A 98 -5.12 -12.25 -7.25
CA LEU A 98 -4.10 -13.27 -7.03
C LEU A 98 -4.34 -14.43 -7.99
N SER A 99 -3.36 -14.74 -8.83
CA SER A 99 -3.39 -15.86 -9.77
C SER A 99 -2.12 -16.70 -9.63
N GLY A 100 -2.25 -17.92 -9.08
CA GLY A 100 -1.09 -18.72 -8.73
C GLY A 100 -0.24 -18.00 -7.67
N THR A 101 0.99 -17.64 -8.03
CA THR A 101 1.92 -16.88 -7.17
C THR A 101 1.99 -15.39 -7.51
N GLU A 102 1.21 -14.91 -8.49
CA GLU A 102 1.25 -13.50 -8.92
C GLU A 102 0.13 -12.70 -8.26
N LEU A 103 0.51 -11.75 -7.41
CA LEU A 103 -0.37 -10.75 -6.82
C LEU A 103 -0.31 -9.47 -7.65
N VAL A 104 -1.36 -9.18 -8.41
CA VAL A 104 -1.44 -8.00 -9.27
C VAL A 104 -2.34 -6.94 -8.66
N VAL A 105 -1.83 -5.72 -8.58
CA VAL A 105 -2.51 -4.55 -8.00
C VAL A 105 -2.34 -3.38 -8.95
N GLU A 106 -3.44 -2.75 -9.33
CA GLU A 106 -3.41 -1.56 -10.19
C GLU A 106 -3.45 -0.29 -9.35
N ASP A 107 -2.37 0.50 -9.42
CA ASP A 107 -2.17 1.81 -8.81
C ASP A 107 -3.00 2.87 -9.55
N LEU A 108 -3.71 3.71 -8.80
CA LEU A 108 -4.61 4.76 -9.27
C LEU A 108 -4.12 6.15 -8.85
N ASP A 109 -2.81 6.33 -8.73
CA ASP A 109 -2.07 7.58 -8.51
C ASP A 109 -2.22 8.23 -7.14
N LEU A 110 -3.41 8.19 -6.53
CA LEU A 110 -3.61 8.78 -5.21
C LEU A 110 -2.94 7.95 -4.13
N ASP A 111 -2.25 8.62 -3.20
CA ASP A 111 -1.66 7.98 -2.02
C ASP A 111 -1.97 8.77 -0.73
N LEU A 112 -1.90 8.07 0.40
CA LEU A 112 -1.98 8.67 1.74
C LEU A 112 -0.77 8.26 2.59
N TRP A 113 -0.11 9.23 3.20
CA TRP A 113 0.89 9.00 4.24
C TRP A 113 0.33 9.28 5.63
N ILE A 114 0.69 8.43 6.59
CA ILE A 114 0.41 8.62 8.02
C ILE A 114 1.71 8.39 8.80
N SER A 115 2.14 9.34 9.63
CA SER A 115 3.33 9.18 10.48
C SER A 115 3.16 8.05 11.50
N ALA A 116 4.27 7.53 12.03
CA ALA A 116 4.27 6.50 13.07
C ALA A 116 3.43 6.85 14.31
N ASP A 117 3.34 8.13 14.67
CA ASP A 117 2.54 8.62 15.80
C ASP A 117 1.10 9.02 15.41
N GLY A 118 0.74 8.87 14.13
CA GLY A 118 -0.58 9.20 13.59
C GLY A 118 -0.89 10.70 13.52
N THR A 119 0.03 11.58 13.90
CA THR A 119 -0.24 13.03 14.00
C THR A 119 -0.15 13.76 12.67
N ASP A 120 0.54 13.17 11.70
CA ASP A 120 0.83 13.76 10.40
C ASP A 120 0.21 12.90 9.30
N VAL A 121 -0.87 13.41 8.69
CA VAL A 121 -1.65 12.75 7.65
C VAL A 121 -1.62 13.61 6.39
N ARG A 122 -1.09 13.07 5.30
CA ARG A 122 -0.90 13.77 4.02
C ARG A 122 -1.49 12.99 2.85
N ARG A 123 -2.27 13.65 2.02
CA ARG A 123 -2.56 13.20 0.65
C ARG A 123 -1.35 13.49 -0.22
N LEU A 124 -1.06 12.59 -1.15
CA LEU A 124 0.04 12.71 -2.10
C LEU A 124 -0.48 12.47 -3.51
N ASP A 125 0.28 12.98 -4.49
CA ASP A 125 0.12 12.70 -5.91
C ASP A 125 -1.30 13.02 -6.48
N GLU A 126 -2.00 13.98 -5.85
CA GLU A 126 -3.30 14.49 -6.32
C GLU A 126 -3.20 15.15 -7.71
N ASP A 127 -2.08 15.81 -8.00
CA ASP A 127 -1.77 16.37 -9.30
C ASP A 127 -1.53 15.29 -10.36
N GLU A 128 -0.80 14.22 -10.02
CA GLU A 128 -0.64 13.07 -10.92
C GLU A 128 -1.99 12.43 -11.24
N PHE A 129 -2.88 12.29 -10.25
CA PHE A 129 -4.23 11.77 -10.45
C PHE A 129 -5.07 12.64 -11.37
N GLU A 130 -5.04 13.97 -11.20
CA GLU A 130 -5.74 14.90 -12.08
C GLU A 130 -5.24 14.81 -13.54
N GLU A 131 -3.93 14.61 -13.71
CA GLU A 131 -3.28 14.50 -15.02
C GLU A 131 -3.39 13.10 -15.66
N SER A 132 -3.76 12.07 -14.88
CA SER A 132 -3.83 10.67 -15.31
C SER A 132 -4.79 10.40 -16.47
N GLY A 133 -5.83 11.24 -16.61
CA GLY A 133 -6.94 11.01 -17.54
C GLY A 133 -7.91 9.90 -17.10
N LEU A 134 -7.77 9.37 -15.87
CA LEU A 134 -8.65 8.33 -15.33
C LEU A 134 -10.11 8.78 -15.29
N ALA A 135 -10.36 10.02 -14.86
CA ALA A 135 -11.73 10.58 -14.81
C ALA A 135 -12.45 10.59 -16.16
N GLY A 136 -11.71 10.63 -17.28
CA GLY A 136 -12.27 10.55 -18.63
C GLY A 136 -12.37 9.11 -19.16
N SER A 137 -11.39 8.26 -18.84
CA SER A 137 -11.30 6.90 -19.39
C SER A 137 -12.09 5.86 -18.59
N ASP A 138 -12.11 5.98 -17.26
CA ASP A 138 -12.91 5.16 -16.34
C ASP A 138 -13.43 6.04 -15.17
N PRO A 139 -14.54 6.76 -15.37
CA PRO A 139 -15.11 7.64 -14.35
C PRO A 139 -15.51 6.92 -13.07
N ALA A 140 -15.88 5.63 -13.16
CA ALA A 140 -16.28 4.85 -12.00
C ALA A 140 -15.05 4.51 -11.13
N ALA A 141 -13.94 4.13 -11.74
CA ALA A 141 -12.67 3.94 -11.02
C ALA A 141 -12.17 5.25 -10.40
N ALA A 142 -12.25 6.37 -11.11
CA ALA A 142 -11.87 7.67 -10.57
C ALA A 142 -12.70 8.04 -9.32
N ALA A 143 -14.02 7.84 -9.37
CA ALA A 143 -14.88 8.09 -8.22
C ALA A 143 -14.57 7.15 -7.04
N ALA A 144 -14.29 5.87 -7.31
CA ALA A 144 -13.91 4.91 -6.28
C ALA A 144 -12.55 5.26 -5.64
N ALA A 145 -11.60 5.73 -6.43
CA ALA A 145 -10.28 6.17 -5.95
C ALA A 145 -10.40 7.34 -4.96
N VAL A 146 -11.15 8.38 -5.34
CA VAL A 146 -11.39 9.54 -4.47
C VAL A 146 -12.12 9.13 -3.19
N ALA A 147 -13.15 8.30 -3.30
CA ALA A 147 -13.90 7.83 -2.14
C ALA A 147 -13.03 6.99 -1.18
N ALA A 148 -12.13 6.16 -1.71
CA ALA A 148 -11.18 5.37 -0.93
C ALA A 148 -10.16 6.27 -0.20
N LEU A 149 -9.64 7.30 -0.86
CA LEU A 149 -8.75 8.28 -0.24
C LEU A 149 -9.45 9.03 0.89
N ASP A 150 -10.66 9.52 0.65
CA ASP A 150 -11.48 10.21 1.64
C ASP A 150 -11.77 9.31 2.86
N GLU A 151 -12.09 8.04 2.62
CA GLU A 151 -12.30 7.05 3.68
C GLU A 151 -11.05 6.86 4.54
N LEU A 152 -9.89 6.63 3.92
CA LEU A 152 -8.64 6.42 4.64
C LEU A 152 -8.22 7.64 5.44
N GLU A 153 -8.31 8.84 4.85
CA GLU A 153 -7.99 10.07 5.57
C GLU A 153 -8.91 10.26 6.78
N ARG A 154 -10.22 10.03 6.61
CA ARG A 154 -11.17 10.10 7.72
C ARG A 154 -10.81 9.11 8.83
N LEU A 155 -10.53 7.85 8.48
CA LEU A 155 -10.13 6.83 9.45
C LEU A 155 -8.83 7.19 10.17
N ALA A 156 -7.85 7.76 9.47
CA ALA A 156 -6.61 8.23 10.06
C ALA A 156 -6.86 9.37 11.07
N ARG A 157 -7.68 10.36 10.71
CA ARG A 157 -7.96 11.52 11.57
C ARG A 157 -8.87 11.22 12.75
N GLU A 158 -9.76 10.24 12.61
CA GLU A 158 -10.73 9.87 13.65
C GLU A 158 -10.26 8.69 14.53
N GLY A 159 -9.05 8.16 14.29
CA GLY A 159 -8.49 7.06 15.08
C GLY A 159 -9.05 5.67 14.75
N GLY A 160 -9.67 5.51 13.58
CA GLY A 160 -10.20 4.24 13.07
C GLY A 160 -9.20 3.42 12.25
N PHE A 161 -8.03 3.97 11.93
CA PHE A 161 -7.04 3.32 11.06
C PHE A 161 -6.50 2.00 11.62
N ASP A 162 -6.24 1.93 12.93
CA ASP A 162 -5.70 0.72 13.57
C ASP A 162 -6.60 -0.51 13.39
N ALA A 163 -7.91 -0.31 13.24
CA ALA A 163 -8.85 -1.40 13.01
C ALA A 163 -8.69 -2.06 11.62
N LEU A 164 -8.06 -1.38 10.67
CA LEU A 164 -7.79 -1.93 9.32
C LEU A 164 -6.63 -2.93 9.30
N VAL A 165 -5.73 -2.80 10.27
CA VAL A 165 -4.44 -3.52 10.31
C VAL A 165 -4.33 -4.48 11.51
N ALA A 166 -5.39 -4.52 12.33
CA ALA A 166 -5.61 -5.52 13.38
C ALA A 166 -5.88 -6.93 12.83
#